data_AF-A0A3R7VZG8-F1
#
_entry.id   AF-A0A3R7VZG8-F1
#
_cell.length_a   1.000
_cell.length_b   1.000
_cell.length_c   1.000
_cell.angle_alpha   90.00
_cell.angle_beta   90.00
_cell.angle_gamma   90.00
#
_symmetry.space_group_name_H-M   'P 1'
#
loop_
_entity.id
_entity.type
_entity.pdbx_description
1 polymer ?
#
loop_
_entity_poly.entity_id
_entity_poly.type
_entity_poly.pdbx_seq_one_letter_code
_entity_poly.pdbx_strand_id
1 'polypeptide(L)'
;MESPDKRTSRLSKLQAKRQLELPEDRGIRLNALKAQYSAQTAEARSNRLDYLKAQRKALHVSESVEERERRLERRRQGLHRVQEAKSNNVTASEAQCDALDDAGLLHECSEDMKSKILGELGFALGPSGMDQCVCCVCDRLTFTTDVHVYSTEDKDVLQSMAARLRNSDATLYDELVAFYDCKDIHPAFVGLMLSRKGIKHDGNVNDIENPKDIDFNVCLECETVLLQPWQSELPRHYVFPGEPVDSERDIDHEFDDDDGHAI
;
A
#
# COMPACT_ATOMS: atom_id res chain seq x y z
N MET A 1 -54.48 31.92 -3.55
CA MET A 1 -53.54 31.19 -4.45
C MET A 1 -53.34 32.01 -5.72
N GLU A 2 -52.11 32.17 -6.19
CA GLU A 2 -51.78 32.86 -7.45
C GLU A 2 -52.24 31.98 -8.63
N SER A 3 -52.93 32.54 -9.63
CA SER A 3 -53.33 31.80 -10.83
C SER A 3 -52.10 31.39 -11.66
N PRO A 4 -52.09 30.21 -12.31
CA PRO A 4 -50.99 29.75 -13.17
C PRO A 4 -50.52 30.82 -14.18
N ASP A 5 -51.44 31.57 -14.80
CA ASP A 5 -51.11 32.59 -15.81
C ASP A 5 -50.43 33.83 -15.22
N LYS A 6 -50.80 34.18 -13.98
CA LYS A 6 -50.13 35.27 -13.25
C LYS A 6 -48.72 34.85 -12.84
N ARG A 7 -48.54 33.59 -12.45
CA ARG A 7 -47.24 33.01 -12.10
C ARG A 7 -46.30 32.93 -13.30
N THR A 8 -46.76 32.47 -14.46
CA THR A 8 -45.95 32.42 -15.69
C THR A 8 -45.52 33.82 -16.14
N SER A 9 -46.46 34.77 -16.12
CA SER A 9 -46.19 36.18 -16.44
C SER A 9 -45.14 36.80 -15.51
N ARG A 10 -45.23 36.52 -14.20
CA ARG A 10 -44.25 37.00 -13.21
C ARG A 10 -42.86 36.39 -13.42
N LEU A 11 -42.78 35.08 -13.68
CA LEU A 11 -41.53 34.39 -13.97
C LEU A 11 -40.87 34.89 -15.26
N SER A 12 -41.66 35.13 -16.31
CA SER A 12 -41.19 35.72 -17.57
C SER A 12 -40.59 37.11 -17.36
N LYS A 13 -41.26 37.98 -16.58
CA LYS A 13 -40.71 39.30 -16.20
C LYS A 13 -39.40 39.20 -15.43
N LEU A 14 -39.27 38.24 -14.52
CA LEU A 14 -38.02 38.00 -13.78
C LEU A 14 -36.91 37.47 -14.70
N GLN A 15 -37.26 36.67 -15.71
CA GLN A 15 -36.31 36.20 -16.71
C GLN A 15 -35.82 37.34 -17.61
N ALA A 16 -36.71 38.22 -18.07
CA ALA A 16 -36.33 39.42 -18.84
C ALA A 16 -35.39 40.34 -18.05
N LYS A 17 -35.66 40.54 -16.75
CA LYS A 17 -34.74 41.30 -15.87
C LYS A 17 -33.36 40.66 -15.76
N ARG A 18 -33.27 39.33 -15.74
CA ARG A 18 -31.99 38.60 -15.71
C ARG A 18 -31.22 38.68 -17.03
N GLN A 19 -31.90 38.84 -18.16
CA GLN A 19 -31.24 39.01 -19.47
C GLN A 19 -30.62 40.40 -19.64
N LEU A 20 -31.16 41.40 -18.93
CA LEU A 20 -30.66 42.77 -18.93
C LEU A 20 -29.70 43.06 -17.75
N GLU A 21 -29.33 42.04 -16.97
CA GLU A 21 -28.43 42.15 -15.82
C GLU A 21 -27.00 42.46 -16.31
N LEU A 22 -26.35 43.48 -15.72
CA LEU A 22 -24.97 43.80 -16.01
C LEU A 22 -24.03 42.68 -15.53
N PRO A 23 -22.86 42.47 -16.17
CA PRO A 23 -21.91 41.43 -15.77
C PRO A 23 -21.48 41.51 -14.30
N GLU A 24 -21.31 42.72 -13.76
CA GLU A 24 -20.92 42.98 -12.38
C GLU A 24 -22.02 42.56 -11.40
N ASP A 25 -23.27 42.97 -11.67
CA ASP A 25 -24.45 42.59 -10.88
C ASP A 25 -24.66 41.07 -10.89
N ARG A 26 -24.45 40.45 -12.05
CA ARG A 26 -24.48 38.99 -12.20
C ARG A 26 -23.40 38.33 -11.33
N GLY A 27 -22.20 38.90 -11.27
CA GLY A 27 -21.11 38.42 -10.42
C GLY A 27 -21.47 38.46 -8.94
N ILE A 28 -22.02 39.58 -8.47
CA ILE A 28 -22.48 39.77 -7.09
C ILE A 28 -23.55 38.73 -6.73
N ARG A 29 -24.56 38.54 -7.58
CA ARG A 29 -25.62 37.57 -7.35
C ARG A 29 -25.10 36.13 -7.32
N LEU A 30 -24.17 35.77 -8.21
CA LEU A 30 -23.56 34.44 -8.22
C LEU A 30 -22.73 34.18 -6.97
N ASN A 31 -22.02 35.19 -6.46
CA ASN A 31 -21.26 35.07 -5.21
C ASN A 31 -22.17 34.94 -3.98
N ALA A 32 -23.25 35.71 -3.91
CA ALA A 32 -24.27 35.56 -2.87
C ALA A 32 -24.89 34.16 -2.89
N LEU A 33 -25.15 33.61 -4.09
CA LEU A 33 -25.65 32.25 -4.25
C LEU A 33 -24.62 31.19 -3.80
N LYS A 34 -23.34 31.37 -4.11
CA LYS A 34 -22.26 30.49 -3.61
C LYS A 34 -22.18 30.49 -2.08
N ALA A 35 -22.30 31.66 -1.45
CA ALA A 35 -22.30 31.80 0.01
C ALA A 35 -23.50 31.09 0.66
N GLN A 36 -24.67 31.14 0.03
CA GLN A 36 -25.83 30.38 0.48
C GLN A 36 -25.59 28.86 0.38
N TYR A 37 -24.89 28.40 -0.67
CA TYR A 37 -24.55 26.99 -0.83
C TYR A 37 -23.49 26.51 0.18
N SER A 38 -22.51 27.34 0.52
CA SER A 38 -21.52 26.99 1.55
C SER A 38 -22.12 26.97 2.95
N ALA A 39 -23.15 27.75 3.24
CA ALA A 39 -23.85 27.75 4.52
C ALA A 39 -24.89 26.61 4.68
N GLN A 40 -25.05 25.72 3.69
CA GLN A 40 -26.05 24.64 3.78
C GLN A 40 -25.69 23.56 4.81
N THR A 41 -26.72 23.04 5.47
CA THR A 41 -26.63 21.85 6.34
C THR A 41 -26.25 20.61 5.54
N ALA A 42 -25.64 19.62 6.22
CA ALA A 42 -25.23 18.36 5.59
C ALA A 42 -26.40 17.64 4.89
N GLU A 43 -27.58 17.62 5.51
CA GLU A 43 -28.78 16.99 4.97
C GLU A 43 -29.28 17.71 3.70
N ALA A 44 -29.33 19.05 3.71
CA ALA A 44 -29.70 19.83 2.52
C ALA A 44 -28.70 19.62 1.36
N ARG A 45 -27.41 19.51 1.68
CA ARG A 45 -26.36 19.19 0.70
C ARG A 45 -26.56 17.78 0.11
N SER A 46 -26.84 16.79 0.95
CA SER A 46 -27.05 15.41 0.50
C SER A 46 -28.26 15.29 -0.41
N ASN A 47 -29.41 15.83 0.00
CA ASN A 47 -30.65 15.82 -0.80
C ASN A 47 -30.44 16.49 -2.16
N ARG A 48 -29.71 17.61 -2.19
CA ARG A 48 -29.36 18.31 -3.43
C ARG A 48 -28.45 17.45 -4.32
N LEU A 49 -27.46 16.79 -3.74
CA LEU A 49 -26.56 15.93 -4.50
C LEU A 49 -27.33 14.77 -5.16
N ASP A 50 -28.27 14.17 -4.45
CA ASP A 50 -29.08 13.08 -4.98
C ASP A 50 -30.04 13.55 -6.08
N TYR A 51 -30.64 14.72 -5.92
CA TYR A 51 -31.40 15.37 -7.01
C TYR A 51 -30.53 15.60 -8.26
N LEU A 52 -29.32 16.12 -8.10
CA LEU A 52 -28.39 16.34 -9.21
C LEU A 52 -27.92 15.05 -9.87
N LYS A 53 -27.71 13.97 -9.09
CA LYS A 53 -27.40 12.63 -9.63
C LYS A 53 -28.57 12.11 -10.48
N ALA A 54 -29.80 12.21 -9.98
CA ALA A 54 -31.00 11.78 -10.70
C ALA A 54 -31.18 12.59 -12.00
N GLN A 55 -31.01 13.90 -11.95
CA GLN A 55 -31.06 14.78 -13.13
C GLN A 55 -29.98 14.40 -14.16
N ARG A 56 -28.75 14.14 -13.72
CA ARG A 56 -27.65 13.71 -14.59
C ARG A 56 -27.96 12.36 -15.24
N LYS A 57 -28.53 11.41 -14.49
CA LYS A 57 -28.93 10.10 -15.01
C LYS A 57 -30.00 10.25 -16.09
N ALA A 58 -31.01 11.08 -15.86
CA ALA A 58 -32.05 11.36 -16.86
C ALA A 58 -31.45 11.98 -18.14
N LEU A 59 -30.54 12.95 -17.99
CA LEU A 59 -29.86 13.58 -19.14
C LEU A 59 -29.04 12.57 -19.95
N HIS A 60 -28.37 11.62 -19.30
CA HIS A 60 -27.62 10.55 -19.98
C HIS A 60 -28.52 9.57 -20.75
N VAL A 61 -29.75 9.34 -20.28
CA VAL A 61 -30.71 8.45 -20.97
C VAL A 61 -31.28 9.13 -22.21
N SER A 62 -31.45 10.45 -22.18
CA SER A 62 -31.94 11.25 -23.32
C SER A 62 -30.83 11.80 -24.23
N GLU A 63 -29.57 11.43 -23.99
CA GLU A 63 -28.40 11.93 -24.72
C GLU A 63 -28.39 11.37 -26.15
N SER A 64 -28.19 12.24 -27.15
CA SER A 64 -27.99 11.78 -28.53
C SER A 64 -26.60 11.14 -28.70
N VAL A 65 -26.42 10.35 -29.77
CA VAL A 65 -25.13 9.69 -30.06
C VAL A 65 -24.00 10.72 -30.20
N GLU A 66 -24.25 11.84 -30.90
CA GLU A 66 -23.26 12.90 -31.08
C GLU A 66 -22.92 13.62 -29.77
N GLU A 67 -23.91 13.90 -28.92
CA GLU A 67 -23.68 14.50 -27.61
C GLU A 67 -22.85 13.59 -26.70
N ARG A 68 -23.14 12.29 -26.75
CA ARG A 68 -22.39 11.26 -26.04
C ARG A 68 -20.94 11.22 -26.51
N GLU A 69 -20.69 11.27 -27.82
CA GLU A 69 -19.35 11.29 -28.38
C GLU A 69 -18.57 12.52 -27.94
N ARG A 70 -19.14 13.73 -28.09
CA ARG A 70 -18.50 14.99 -27.64
C ARG A 70 -18.21 14.98 -26.15
N ARG A 71 -19.10 14.42 -25.32
CA ARG A 71 -18.88 14.32 -23.88
C ARG A 71 -17.75 13.35 -23.55
N LEU A 72 -17.68 12.20 -24.22
CA LEU A 72 -16.59 11.24 -24.03
C LEU A 72 -15.25 11.81 -24.48
N GLU A 73 -15.23 12.56 -25.57
CA GLU A 73 -14.02 13.24 -26.06
C GLU A 73 -13.51 14.28 -25.04
N ARG A 74 -14.40 15.12 -24.51
CA ARG A 74 -14.03 16.05 -23.42
C ARG A 74 -13.50 15.33 -22.17
N ARG A 75 -14.01 14.12 -21.86
CA ARG A 75 -13.48 13.32 -20.75
C ARG A 75 -12.08 12.80 -21.03
N ARG A 76 -11.82 12.31 -22.25
CA ARG A 76 -10.48 11.86 -22.67
C ARG A 76 -9.46 12.99 -22.57
N GLN A 77 -9.80 14.17 -23.11
CA GLN A 77 -8.93 15.36 -23.02
C GLN A 77 -8.70 15.82 -21.58
N GLY A 78 -9.73 15.76 -20.73
CA GLY A 78 -9.59 16.08 -19.30
C GLY A 78 -8.68 15.10 -18.57
N LEU A 79 -8.79 13.80 -18.87
CA LEU A 79 -7.93 12.77 -18.32
C LEU A 79 -6.47 12.98 -18.75
N HIS A 80 -6.26 13.28 -20.03
CA HIS A 80 -4.93 13.59 -20.58
C HIS A 80 -4.28 14.77 -19.85
N ARG A 81 -5.02 15.87 -19.64
CA ARG A 81 -4.51 17.04 -18.91
C ARG A 81 -4.16 16.73 -17.44
N VAL A 82 -4.94 15.87 -16.78
CA VAL A 82 -4.65 15.44 -15.41
C VAL A 82 -3.41 14.54 -15.38
N GLN A 83 -3.25 13.69 -16.39
CA GLN A 83 -2.09 12.82 -16.53
C GLN A 83 -0.82 13.63 -16.84
N GLU A 84 -0.88 14.62 -17.74
CA GLU A 84 0.19 15.57 -18.00
C GLU A 84 0.53 16.42 -16.75
N ALA A 85 -0.47 16.86 -15.98
CA ALA A 85 -0.23 17.58 -14.74
C ALA A 85 0.43 16.69 -13.66
N LYS A 86 0.16 15.39 -13.67
CA LYS A 86 0.81 14.41 -12.78
C LYS A 86 2.22 14.06 -13.21
N SER A 87 2.49 13.95 -14.51
CA SER A 87 3.87 13.77 -15.02
C SER A 87 4.72 15.01 -14.79
N ASN A 88 4.11 16.19 -14.73
CA ASN A 88 4.77 17.45 -14.40
C ASN A 88 4.91 17.69 -12.88
N ASN A 89 4.40 16.80 -12.04
CA ASN A 89 4.61 16.86 -10.59
C ASN A 89 6.02 16.35 -10.28
N VAL A 90 6.94 17.31 -10.18
CA VAL A 90 8.33 17.25 -9.68
C VAL A 90 8.84 15.85 -9.34
N THR A 91 9.26 15.10 -10.36
CA THR A 91 10.41 14.22 -10.21
C THR A 91 11.65 15.10 -10.24
N ALA A 92 12.60 14.86 -9.35
CA ALA A 92 13.92 15.49 -9.43
C ALA A 92 14.44 15.37 -10.86
N SER A 93 14.96 16.46 -11.44
CA SER A 93 15.57 16.38 -12.77
C SER A 93 16.71 15.36 -12.73
N GLU A 94 17.07 14.74 -13.84
CA GLU A 94 18.19 13.78 -13.91
C GLU A 94 19.46 14.32 -13.22
N ALA A 95 19.81 15.60 -13.46
CA ALA A 95 20.93 16.27 -12.82
C ALA A 95 20.79 16.50 -11.29
N GLN A 96 19.58 16.44 -10.74
CA GLN A 96 19.32 16.49 -9.29
C GLN A 96 19.41 15.10 -8.67
N CYS A 97 19.00 14.04 -9.39
CA CYS A 97 19.25 12.66 -9.00
C CYS A 97 20.76 12.38 -8.95
N ASP A 98 21.49 12.74 -10.01
CA ASP A 98 22.95 12.55 -10.08
C ASP A 98 23.68 13.25 -8.92
N ALA A 99 23.24 14.48 -8.56
CA ALA A 99 23.82 15.22 -7.45
C ALA A 99 23.47 14.64 -6.06
N LEU A 100 22.31 13.98 -5.92
CA LEU A 100 21.91 13.29 -4.69
C LEU A 100 22.62 11.95 -4.57
N ASP A 101 22.80 11.24 -5.69
CA ASP A 101 23.59 10.01 -5.79
C ASP A 101 25.07 10.27 -5.44
N ASP A 102 25.67 11.34 -5.98
CA ASP A 102 27.03 11.78 -5.63
C ASP A 102 27.17 12.16 -4.14
N ALA A 103 26.07 12.61 -3.52
CA ALA A 103 26.00 12.93 -2.09
C ALA A 103 25.67 11.70 -1.21
N GLY A 104 25.41 10.53 -1.80
CA GLY A 104 24.98 9.33 -1.07
C GLY A 104 23.62 9.46 -0.40
N LEU A 105 22.78 10.40 -0.86
CA LEU A 105 21.46 10.67 -0.28
C LEU A 105 20.38 9.95 -1.07
N LEU A 106 19.57 9.16 -0.36
CA LEU A 106 18.42 8.49 -0.95
C LEU A 106 17.38 9.51 -1.44
N HIS A 107 16.88 9.32 -2.65
CA HIS A 107 15.83 10.14 -3.23
C HIS A 107 14.75 9.30 -3.90
N GLU A 108 13.59 9.92 -4.12
CA GLU A 108 12.47 9.23 -4.75
C GLU A 108 12.76 9.01 -6.24
N CYS A 109 12.71 7.75 -6.70
CA CYS A 109 12.84 7.43 -8.11
C CYS A 109 11.59 7.86 -8.89
N SER A 110 11.77 8.35 -10.12
CA SER A 110 10.64 8.62 -11.01
C SER A 110 9.88 7.32 -11.33
N GLU A 111 8.57 7.43 -11.55
CA GLU A 111 7.73 6.28 -11.91
C GLU A 111 8.19 5.63 -13.23
N ASP A 112 8.70 6.43 -14.17
CA ASP A 112 9.27 5.93 -15.43
C ASP A 112 10.57 5.14 -15.20
N MET A 113 11.44 5.62 -14.31
CA MET A 113 12.67 4.90 -13.96
C MET A 113 12.36 3.60 -13.21
N LYS A 114 11.42 3.65 -12.24
CA LYS A 114 10.93 2.44 -11.55
C LYS A 114 10.39 1.43 -12.56
N SER A 115 9.55 1.88 -13.50
CA SER A 115 8.96 1.02 -14.52
C SER A 115 10.01 0.40 -15.44
N LYS A 116 11.03 1.18 -15.83
CA LYS A 116 12.14 0.69 -16.65
C LYS A 116 12.97 -0.36 -15.91
N ILE A 117 13.37 -0.08 -14.67
CA ILE A 117 14.15 -0.99 -13.82
C ILE A 117 13.36 -2.29 -13.59
N LEU A 118 12.07 -2.21 -13.25
CA LEU A 118 11.23 -3.39 -13.06
C LEU A 118 11.06 -4.19 -14.35
N GLY A 119 10.97 -3.53 -15.52
CA GLY A 119 10.91 -4.20 -16.82
C GLY A 119 12.20 -4.95 -17.16
N GLU A 120 13.35 -4.33 -16.92
CA GLU A 120 14.67 -4.96 -17.15
C GLU A 120 14.90 -6.13 -16.18
N LEU A 121 14.56 -5.94 -14.89
CA LEU A 121 14.61 -7.01 -13.88
C LEU A 121 13.68 -8.17 -14.23
N GLY A 122 12.44 -7.88 -14.63
CA GLY A 122 11.48 -8.91 -15.03
C GLY A 122 11.93 -9.70 -16.25
N PHE A 123 12.60 -9.05 -17.21
CA PHE A 123 13.19 -9.75 -18.36
C PHE A 123 14.38 -10.64 -17.95
N ALA A 124 15.25 -10.15 -17.06
CA ALA A 124 16.44 -10.88 -16.62
C ALA A 124 16.11 -12.08 -15.72
N LEU A 125 15.17 -11.90 -14.79
CA LEU A 125 14.81 -12.89 -13.76
C LEU A 125 13.71 -13.85 -14.24
N GLY A 126 12.95 -13.48 -15.26
CA GLY A 126 11.79 -14.23 -15.74
C GLY A 126 10.60 -14.19 -14.76
N PRO A 127 9.48 -14.84 -15.12
CA PRO A 127 8.24 -14.77 -14.34
C PRO A 127 8.39 -15.23 -12.88
N SER A 128 9.18 -16.28 -12.63
CA SER A 128 9.39 -16.84 -11.29
C SER A 128 10.44 -16.09 -10.48
N GLY A 129 11.42 -15.45 -11.11
CA GLY A 129 12.50 -14.77 -10.40
C GLY A 129 12.11 -13.42 -9.77
N MET A 130 10.90 -12.94 -10.05
CA MET A 130 10.32 -11.79 -9.35
C MET A 130 9.44 -12.18 -8.16
N ASP A 131 9.06 -13.45 -8.06
CA ASP A 131 8.22 -13.90 -6.95
C ASP A 131 9.02 -13.92 -5.66
N GLN A 132 8.43 -13.38 -4.61
CA GLN A 132 9.01 -13.33 -3.28
C GLN A 132 8.20 -14.19 -2.32
N CYS A 133 8.89 -14.84 -1.38
CA CYS A 133 8.29 -15.57 -0.28
C CYS A 133 9.03 -15.27 1.03
N VAL A 134 8.45 -15.69 2.14
CA VAL A 134 9.04 -15.49 3.47
C VAL A 134 9.77 -16.75 3.89
N CYS A 135 10.98 -16.62 4.42
CA CYS A 135 11.69 -17.71 5.06
C CYS A 135 11.08 -18.02 6.43
N CYS A 136 10.72 -19.28 6.69
CA CYS A 136 10.12 -19.68 7.97
C CYS A 136 11.09 -19.58 9.15
N VAL A 137 12.41 -19.56 8.91
CA VAL A 137 13.43 -19.52 9.98
C VAL A 137 13.73 -18.09 10.42
N CYS A 138 13.98 -17.18 9.47
CA CYS A 138 14.43 -15.82 9.77
C CYS A 138 13.38 -14.73 9.50
N ASP A 139 12.17 -15.11 9.04
CA ASP A 139 11.06 -14.20 8.71
C ASP A 139 11.40 -13.14 7.64
N ARG A 140 12.52 -13.30 6.92
CA ARG A 140 12.92 -12.40 5.84
C ARG A 140 12.16 -12.71 4.57
N LEU A 141 11.79 -11.65 3.86
CA LEU A 141 11.35 -11.73 2.47
C LEU A 141 12.56 -12.07 1.58
N THR A 142 12.43 -13.08 0.73
CA THR A 142 13.49 -13.60 -0.13
C THR A 142 12.90 -13.99 -1.48
N PHE A 143 13.69 -13.94 -2.55
CA PHE A 143 13.25 -14.40 -3.86
C PHE A 143 13.00 -15.91 -3.82
N THR A 144 11.98 -16.37 -4.53
CA THR A 144 11.67 -17.80 -4.61
C THR A 144 12.81 -18.62 -5.21
N THR A 145 13.69 -18.00 -6.00
CA THR A 145 14.90 -18.62 -6.54
C THR A 145 15.96 -18.91 -5.48
N ASP A 146 15.94 -18.19 -4.36
CA ASP A 146 16.94 -18.27 -3.28
C ASP A 146 16.35 -18.97 -2.04
N VAL A 147 15.35 -19.83 -2.26
CA VAL A 147 14.64 -20.56 -1.23
C VAL A 147 14.56 -22.03 -1.60
N HIS A 148 14.86 -22.89 -0.63
CA HIS A 148 14.53 -24.30 -0.68
C HIS A 148 13.17 -24.54 -0.02
N VAL A 149 12.35 -25.40 -0.63
CA VAL A 149 11.06 -25.81 -0.07
C VAL A 149 11.25 -27.19 0.54
N TYR A 150 10.99 -27.29 1.84
CA TYR A 150 11.01 -28.54 2.60
C TYR A 150 9.60 -28.92 3.02
N SER A 151 9.38 -30.21 3.22
CA SER A 151 8.13 -30.77 3.71
C SER A 151 8.27 -31.21 5.17
N THR A 152 7.14 -31.45 5.83
CA THR A 152 7.15 -32.08 7.17
C THR A 152 7.66 -33.53 7.18
N GLU A 153 7.89 -34.14 6.01
CA GLU A 153 8.52 -35.46 5.88
C GLU A 153 10.05 -35.40 5.99
N ASP A 154 10.66 -34.22 5.81
CA ASP A 154 12.10 -33.98 5.86
C ASP A 154 12.64 -33.95 7.30
N LYS A 155 12.70 -35.13 7.92
CA LYS A 155 13.05 -35.32 9.34
C LYS A 155 14.41 -34.77 9.71
N ASP A 156 15.40 -34.85 8.83
CA ASP A 156 16.76 -34.39 9.10
C ASP A 156 16.81 -32.88 9.31
N VAL A 157 16.07 -32.13 8.48
CA VAL A 157 15.96 -30.67 8.57
C VAL A 157 15.19 -30.28 9.82
N LEU A 158 14.06 -30.94 10.11
CA LEU A 158 13.29 -30.70 11.33
C LEU A 158 14.10 -30.98 12.60
N GLN A 159 14.90 -32.05 12.61
CA GLN A 159 15.80 -32.35 13.72
C GLN A 159 16.87 -31.27 13.88
N SER A 160 17.42 -30.78 12.76
CA SER A 160 18.40 -29.69 12.77
C SER A 160 17.80 -28.37 13.27
N MET A 161 16.58 -28.04 12.84
CA MET A 161 15.81 -26.89 13.34
C MET A 161 15.54 -27.04 14.83
N ALA A 162 15.13 -28.22 15.30
CA ALA A 162 14.93 -28.46 16.73
C ALA A 162 16.20 -28.27 17.56
N ALA A 163 17.38 -28.57 17.02
CA ALA A 163 18.63 -28.36 17.73
C ALA A 163 19.04 -26.88 17.84
N ARG A 164 18.55 -26.00 16.95
CA ARG A 164 19.03 -24.61 16.82
C ARG A 164 17.99 -23.54 17.12
N LEU A 165 16.72 -23.83 16.85
CA LEU A 165 15.61 -22.89 16.98
C LEU A 165 14.78 -23.14 18.25
N ARG A 166 15.05 -24.23 18.97
CA ARG A 166 14.52 -24.39 20.33
C ARG A 166 15.31 -23.48 21.26
N ASN A 167 14.62 -22.56 21.90
CA ASN A 167 15.23 -21.74 22.93
C ASN A 167 14.46 -21.95 24.25
N SER A 168 14.83 -22.99 24.99
CA SER A 168 14.28 -23.26 26.33
C SER A 168 14.79 -22.29 27.39
N ASP A 169 15.89 -21.60 27.11
CA ASP A 169 16.67 -20.87 28.12
C ASP A 169 16.53 -19.34 27.97
N ALA A 170 16.06 -18.85 26.82
CA ALA A 170 15.76 -17.43 26.63
C ALA A 170 14.39 -17.06 27.19
N THR A 171 14.38 -16.08 28.09
CA THR A 171 13.18 -15.36 28.51
C THR A 171 12.75 -14.39 27.42
N LEU A 172 11.91 -14.85 26.50
CA LEU A 172 11.25 -14.03 25.48
C LEU A 172 9.85 -13.63 25.96
N TYR A 173 9.33 -12.51 25.46
CA TYR A 173 7.97 -12.07 25.74
C TYR A 173 6.93 -13.07 25.22
N ASP A 174 5.91 -13.37 26.03
CA ASP A 174 4.87 -14.35 25.70
C ASP A 174 4.17 -14.04 24.36
N GLU A 175 3.96 -12.76 24.04
CA GLU A 175 3.38 -12.32 22.77
C GLU A 175 4.25 -12.70 21.57
N LEU A 176 5.57 -12.56 21.70
CA LEU A 176 6.52 -12.92 20.65
C LEU A 176 6.57 -14.43 20.45
N VAL A 177 6.59 -15.18 21.56
CA VAL A 177 6.56 -16.65 21.52
C VAL A 177 5.26 -17.12 20.86
N ALA A 178 4.12 -16.55 21.24
CA ALA A 178 2.83 -16.87 20.63
C ALA A 178 2.76 -16.52 19.14
N PHE A 179 3.41 -15.43 18.71
CA PHE A 179 3.44 -15.03 17.30
C PHE A 179 4.20 -16.02 16.40
N TYR A 180 5.31 -16.58 16.91
CA TYR A 180 6.15 -17.55 16.20
C TYR A 180 5.85 -19.02 16.55
N ASP A 181 4.84 -19.27 17.39
CA ASP A 181 4.37 -20.62 17.71
C ASP A 181 3.50 -21.15 16.58
N CYS A 182 3.98 -22.22 15.93
CA CYS A 182 3.31 -22.89 14.82
C CYS A 182 2.79 -24.29 15.20
N LYS A 183 2.63 -24.59 16.50
CA LYS A 183 2.14 -25.90 16.97
C LYS A 183 0.72 -26.26 16.51
N ASP A 184 -0.09 -25.25 16.22
CA ASP A 184 -1.46 -25.39 15.70
C ASP A 184 -1.46 -25.81 14.22
N ILE A 185 -0.36 -25.62 13.50
CA ILE A 185 -0.22 -25.95 12.09
C ILE A 185 0.19 -27.42 11.91
N HIS A 186 1.25 -27.87 12.59
CA HIS A 186 1.72 -29.25 12.51
C HIS A 186 2.43 -29.70 13.80
N PRO A 187 2.23 -30.95 14.27
CA PRO A 187 2.90 -31.47 15.47
C PRO A 187 4.43 -31.41 15.44
N ALA A 188 5.04 -31.46 14.25
CA ALA A 188 6.50 -31.38 14.11
C ALA A 188 7.07 -30.00 14.49
N PHE A 189 6.25 -28.94 14.49
CA PHE A 189 6.68 -27.58 14.80
C PHE A 189 6.60 -27.25 16.30
N VAL A 190 6.14 -28.18 17.13
CA VAL A 190 6.04 -27.96 18.59
C VAL A 190 7.40 -27.59 19.18
N GLY A 191 7.44 -26.41 19.80
CA GLY A 191 8.63 -25.86 20.45
C GLY A 191 9.63 -25.20 19.50
N LEU A 192 9.32 -25.10 18.20
CA LEU A 192 10.12 -24.34 17.23
C LEU A 192 9.54 -22.93 17.11
N MET A 193 10.41 -21.91 17.11
CA MET A 193 10.03 -20.54 16.77
C MET A 193 10.15 -20.36 15.26
N LEU A 194 9.02 -20.34 14.56
CA LEU A 194 8.97 -20.28 13.10
C LEU A 194 8.01 -19.18 12.63
N SER A 195 8.38 -18.50 11.54
CA SER A 195 7.47 -17.60 10.85
C SER A 195 6.40 -18.40 10.11
N ARG A 196 5.16 -18.24 10.55
CA ARG A 196 3.96 -18.79 9.89
C ARG A 196 3.86 -18.39 8.42
N LYS A 197 4.34 -17.19 8.06
CA LYS A 197 4.28 -16.68 6.68
C LYS A 197 5.15 -17.49 5.72
N GLY A 198 6.16 -18.19 6.23
CA GLY A 198 7.01 -19.06 5.46
C GLY A 198 6.48 -20.49 5.28
N ILE A 199 5.34 -20.82 5.89
CA ILE A 199 4.73 -22.15 5.83
C ILE A 199 3.59 -22.11 4.79
N LYS A 200 3.61 -23.07 3.86
CA LYS A 200 2.64 -23.24 2.79
C LYS A 200 1.86 -24.54 3.00
N HIS A 201 0.59 -24.51 2.64
CA HIS A 201 -0.26 -25.68 2.59
C HIS A 201 -0.53 -26.00 1.12
N ASP A 202 -0.18 -27.22 0.68
CA ASP A 202 -0.51 -27.69 -0.66
C ASP A 202 -1.98 -28.18 -0.66
N GLY A 203 -2.88 -27.25 -0.38
CA GLY A 203 -4.30 -27.49 -0.20
C GLY A 203 -5.06 -26.18 -0.09
N ASN A 204 -6.27 -26.14 -0.64
CA ASN A 204 -7.19 -25.02 -0.51
C ASN A 204 -7.20 -24.51 0.95
N VAL A 205 -7.16 -23.20 1.17
CA VAL A 205 -7.00 -22.51 2.48
C VAL A 205 -8.07 -22.92 3.52
N ASN A 206 -9.07 -23.72 3.13
CA ASN A 206 -10.16 -24.23 3.96
C ASN A 206 -10.06 -25.74 4.30
N ASP A 207 -9.12 -26.50 3.73
CA ASP A 207 -9.02 -27.96 3.95
C ASP A 207 -7.85 -28.28 4.90
N ILE A 208 -8.09 -28.10 6.20
CA ILE A 208 -7.18 -28.48 7.30
C ILE A 208 -7.20 -30.01 7.54
N GLU A 209 -7.84 -30.78 6.67
CA GLU A 209 -8.14 -32.20 6.95
C GLU A 209 -6.94 -33.15 6.73
N ASN A 210 -5.85 -32.71 6.08
CA ASN A 210 -4.69 -33.56 5.87
C ASN A 210 -3.35 -32.86 6.23
N PRO A 211 -2.79 -33.07 7.43
CA PRO A 211 -1.54 -32.45 7.88
C PRO A 211 -0.27 -32.93 7.12
N LYS A 212 -0.41 -33.81 6.11
CA LYS A 212 0.71 -34.40 5.38
C LYS A 212 1.29 -33.50 4.29
N ASP A 213 0.53 -32.50 3.84
CA ASP A 213 0.88 -31.67 2.68
C ASP A 213 1.29 -30.26 3.15
N ILE A 214 2.23 -30.21 4.10
CA ILE A 214 2.75 -28.95 4.67
C ILE A 214 4.19 -28.76 4.24
N ASP A 215 4.38 -27.70 3.46
CA ASP A 215 5.65 -27.24 2.96
C ASP A 215 6.09 -25.98 3.69
N PHE A 216 7.39 -25.73 3.75
CA PHE A 216 7.94 -24.52 4.33
C PHE A 216 9.19 -24.06 3.60
N ASN A 217 9.30 -22.74 3.47
CA ASN A 217 10.36 -22.07 2.75
C ASN A 217 11.55 -21.83 3.69
N VAL A 218 12.75 -22.24 3.30
CA VAL A 218 14.00 -21.91 3.99
C VAL A 218 14.92 -21.21 3.01
N CYS A 219 15.35 -19.99 3.30
CA CYS A 219 16.32 -19.30 2.44
C CYS A 219 17.69 -20.00 2.47
N LEU A 220 18.46 -19.90 1.38
CA LEU A 220 19.77 -20.57 1.24
C LEU A 220 20.74 -20.25 2.39
N GLU A 221 20.67 -19.04 2.95
CA GLU A 221 21.47 -18.64 4.13
C GLU A 221 21.12 -19.48 5.36
N CYS A 222 19.83 -19.64 5.67
CA CYS A 222 19.37 -20.44 6.80
C CYS A 222 19.60 -21.93 6.56
N GLU A 223 19.37 -22.40 5.33
CA GLU A 223 19.60 -23.77 4.92
C GLU A 223 21.05 -24.18 5.14
N THR A 224 22.01 -23.32 4.76
CA THR A 224 23.44 -23.57 4.96
C THR A 224 23.75 -23.84 6.44
N VAL A 225 23.17 -23.04 7.35
CA VAL A 225 23.38 -23.21 8.81
C VAL A 225 22.68 -24.45 9.36
N LEU A 226 21.48 -24.76 8.85
CA LEU A 226 20.75 -25.96 9.24
C LEU A 226 21.46 -27.23 8.76
N LEU A 227 21.99 -27.26 7.54
CA LEU A 227 22.60 -28.47 6.97
C LEU A 227 24.06 -28.67 7.38
N GLN A 228 24.73 -27.66 7.95
CA GLN A 228 26.13 -27.76 8.36
C GLN A 228 26.26 -27.77 9.90
N PRO A 229 26.49 -28.95 10.53
CA PRO A 229 26.59 -29.10 12.00
C PRO A 229 27.73 -28.33 12.66
N TRP A 230 28.75 -27.94 11.90
CA TRP A 230 29.98 -27.30 12.38
C TRP A 230 29.97 -25.77 12.28
N GLN A 231 28.97 -25.17 11.63
CA GLN A 231 28.78 -23.72 11.63
C GLN A 231 27.89 -23.35 12.82
N SER A 232 28.51 -22.97 13.95
CA SER A 232 27.81 -22.62 15.18
C SER A 232 27.24 -21.20 15.21
N GLU A 233 27.52 -20.39 14.19
CA GLU A 233 27.05 -19.01 14.11
C GLU A 233 26.01 -18.89 12.98
N LEU A 234 24.79 -18.50 13.35
CA LEU A 234 23.82 -17.93 12.40
C LEU A 234 24.51 -16.76 11.66
N PRO A 235 24.18 -16.50 10.38
CA PRO A 235 24.81 -15.41 9.63
C PRO A 235 24.66 -14.12 10.43
N ARG A 236 25.79 -13.51 10.78
CA ARG A 236 25.80 -12.23 11.47
C ARG A 236 25.04 -11.24 10.59
N HIS A 237 24.13 -10.49 11.22
CA HIS A 237 23.39 -9.38 10.64
C HIS A 237 24.26 -8.63 9.62
N TYR A 238 23.69 -8.36 8.44
CA TYR A 238 24.30 -7.48 7.45
C TYR A 238 24.59 -6.12 8.10
N VAL A 239 25.82 -5.92 8.56
CA VAL A 239 26.40 -4.60 8.76
C VAL A 239 26.93 -4.19 7.40
N PHE A 240 26.48 -3.05 6.90
CA PHE A 240 26.94 -2.50 5.62
C PHE A 240 28.48 -2.59 5.53
N PRO A 241 29.06 -3.01 4.39
CA PRO A 241 30.51 -3.05 4.25
C PRO A 241 31.03 -1.60 4.32
N GLY A 242 31.62 -1.20 5.45
CA GLY A 242 32.31 0.09 5.57
C GLY A 242 32.19 0.83 6.91
N GLU A 243 31.26 0.47 7.80
CA GLU A 243 31.19 1.13 9.11
C GLU A 243 32.08 0.43 10.15
N PRO A 244 33.04 1.13 10.79
CA PRO A 244 33.73 0.59 11.94
C PRO A 244 32.71 0.37 13.07
N VAL A 245 32.79 -0.81 13.68
CA VAL A 245 32.00 -1.19 14.84
C VAL A 245 32.45 -0.30 16.01
N ASP A 246 31.72 0.77 16.26
CA ASP A 246 31.82 1.48 17.54
C ASP A 246 31.29 0.52 18.62
N SER A 247 32.23 -0.15 19.27
CA SER A 247 32.03 -0.82 20.54
C SER A 247 31.40 0.17 21.52
N GLU A 248 30.30 -0.25 22.14
CA GLU A 248 29.66 0.44 23.27
C GLU A 248 28.89 1.71 22.88
N ARG A 249 27.68 1.53 22.32
CA ARG A 249 26.61 2.50 22.62
C ARG A 249 25.99 2.10 23.94
N ASP A 250 26.51 2.72 25.00
CA ASP A 250 25.87 2.82 26.31
C ASP A 250 24.39 3.14 26.12
N ILE A 251 23.54 2.19 26.52
CA ILE A 251 22.10 2.40 26.61
C ILE A 251 21.81 2.93 28.02
N ASP A 252 22.45 4.04 28.37
CA ASP A 252 22.19 4.74 29.63
C ASP A 252 21.54 6.09 29.31
N HIS A 253 20.26 6.17 29.75
CA HIS A 253 19.47 7.38 30.01
C HIS A 253 18.96 8.21 28.83
N GLU A 254 17.72 7.93 28.40
CA GLU A 254 16.72 8.98 28.15
C GLU A 254 15.28 8.43 28.25
N PHE A 255 14.91 7.97 29.44
CA PHE A 255 13.53 7.98 29.92
C PHE A 255 13.59 8.72 31.26
N ASP A 256 12.65 9.65 31.45
CA ASP A 256 12.55 10.71 32.49
C ASP A 256 12.98 12.06 31.88
N ASP A 257 12.19 13.12 31.75
CA ASP A 257 10.82 13.50 32.12
C ASP A 257 10.54 14.77 31.27
N ASP A 258 9.28 15.07 30.91
CA ASP A 258 8.51 16.16 31.53
C ASP A 258 7.23 16.47 30.74
N ASP A 259 6.10 16.10 31.34
CA ASP A 259 4.79 16.67 31.07
C ASP A 259 4.77 18.13 31.58
N GLY A 260 4.76 19.11 30.66
CA GLY A 260 4.78 20.53 31.04
C GLY A 260 3.91 21.40 30.12
N HIS A 261 2.76 21.82 30.64
CA HIS A 261 1.72 22.65 30.03
C HIS A 261 2.13 24.02 29.43
N ALA A 262 1.32 24.44 28.43
CA ALA A 262 0.86 25.81 28.09
C ALA A 262 1.92 26.80 27.53
N ILE A 263 1.62 27.68 26.56
CA ILE A 263 0.40 28.45 26.20
C ILE A 263 0.28 28.53 24.67
#